data_AF-A0A530QR81-F1
#
_entry.id   AF-A0A530QR81-F1
#
_cell.length_a   1.000
_cell.length_b   1.000
_cell.length_c   1.000
_cell.angle_alpha   90.00
_cell.angle_beta   90.00
_cell.angle_gamma   90.00
#
_symmetry.space_group_name_H-M   'P 1'
#
loop_
_entity.id
_entity.type
_entity.pdbx_description
1 polymer ?
#
loop_
_entity_poly.entity_id
_entity_poly.type
_entity_poly.pdbx_seq_one_letter_code
_entity_poly.pdbx_strand_id
1 'polypeptide(L)'
;ICIAATALGVTPMVRVAGKDKAEIGRTLETGAQGIIVPHIENRAEAEQVVEAARFSPLGDRSLLATSPHTLFRGGPAGEVMRRLNESTLVTGMIESVTAVENAEEIASVEGIDMLLVGTNDLCNSLGVPGQLDHPKVREAYAHVAAACRAK
;
A
#
# COMPACT_ATOMS: atom_id res chain seq x y z
N ILE A 1 11.93 -5.04 -13.85
CA ILE A 1 11.59 -6.10 -12.87
C ILE A 1 10.11 -6.46 -12.93
N CYS A 2 9.18 -5.50 -12.77
CA CYS A 2 7.74 -5.79 -12.78
C CYS A 2 7.25 -6.55 -14.02
N ILE A 3 7.63 -6.10 -15.22
CA ILE A 3 7.26 -6.77 -16.48
C ILE A 3 7.70 -8.25 -16.49
N ALA A 4 8.92 -8.53 -16.04
CA ALA A 4 9.45 -9.89 -15.98
C ALA A 4 8.69 -10.74 -14.94
N ALA A 5 8.37 -10.17 -13.78
CA ALA A 5 7.57 -10.84 -12.76
C ALA A 5 6.17 -11.21 -13.31
N THR A 6 5.48 -10.26 -13.93
CA THR A 6 4.17 -10.51 -14.56
C THR A 6 4.24 -11.59 -15.63
N ALA A 7 5.28 -11.57 -16.49
CA ALA A 7 5.47 -12.60 -17.52
C ALA A 7 5.70 -14.01 -16.95
N LEU A 8 6.20 -14.10 -15.71
CA LEU A 8 6.39 -15.35 -14.97
C LEU A 8 5.17 -15.70 -14.08
N GLY A 9 4.09 -14.93 -14.12
CA GLY A 9 2.90 -15.15 -13.28
C GLY A 9 3.08 -14.74 -11.82
N VAL A 10 4.08 -13.90 -11.51
CA VAL A 10 4.34 -13.38 -10.16
C VAL A 10 3.81 -11.95 -10.08
N THR A 11 2.98 -11.64 -9.07
CA THR A 11 2.46 -10.29 -8.80
C THR A 11 3.58 -9.37 -8.29
N PRO A 12 3.97 -8.32 -9.04
CA PRO A 12 5.01 -7.40 -8.60
C PRO A 12 4.45 -6.37 -7.59
N MET A 13 4.88 -6.49 -6.34
CA MET A 13 4.70 -5.50 -5.27
C MET A 13 5.95 -4.64 -5.14
N VAL A 14 5.79 -3.32 -4.97
CA VAL A 14 6.93 -2.39 -4.83
C VAL A 14 6.77 -1.56 -3.55
N ARG A 15 7.78 -1.56 -2.68
CA ARG A 15 7.87 -0.57 -1.59
C ARG A 15 8.30 0.77 -2.17
N VAL A 16 7.45 1.78 -2.06
CA VAL A 16 7.78 3.16 -2.46
C VAL A 16 8.56 3.87 -1.34
N ALA A 17 9.24 4.98 -1.65
CA ALA A 17 10.00 5.72 -0.65
C ALA A 17 9.11 6.46 0.34
N GLY A 18 7.87 6.80 -0.04
CA GLY A 18 6.91 7.47 0.82
C GLY A 18 5.54 7.69 0.16
N LYS A 19 4.84 8.71 0.64
CA LYS A 19 3.44 9.04 0.28
C LYS A 19 3.33 10.01 -0.91
N ASP A 20 4.42 10.23 -1.64
CA ASP A 20 4.42 11.16 -2.78
C ASP A 20 3.56 10.61 -3.93
N LYS A 21 2.58 11.42 -4.35
CA LYS A 21 1.60 11.04 -5.37
C LYS A 21 2.26 10.74 -6.71
N ALA A 22 3.27 11.51 -7.11
CA ALA A 22 3.95 11.31 -8.39
C ALA A 22 4.77 10.03 -8.39
N GLU A 23 5.44 9.71 -7.28
CA GLU A 23 6.16 8.46 -7.10
C GLU A 23 5.23 7.24 -7.10
N ILE A 24 4.14 7.29 -6.36
CA ILE A 24 3.12 6.23 -6.32
C ILE A 24 2.56 5.98 -7.72
N GLY A 25 2.09 7.05 -8.39
CA GLY A 25 1.54 6.97 -9.73
C GLY A 25 2.55 6.40 -10.73
N ARG A 26 3.80 6.90 -10.73
CA ARG A 26 4.86 6.39 -11.61
C ARG A 26 5.18 4.91 -11.34
N THR A 27 5.26 4.51 -10.08
CA THR A 27 5.58 3.13 -9.70
C THR A 27 4.51 2.16 -10.21
N LEU A 28 3.24 2.52 -10.02
CA LEU A 28 2.13 1.74 -10.51
C LEU A 28 2.08 1.75 -12.05
N GLU A 29 2.19 2.91 -12.71
CA GLU A 29 2.13 2.99 -14.19
C GLU A 29 3.30 2.28 -14.90
N THR A 30 4.44 2.09 -14.23
CA THR A 30 5.59 1.35 -14.77
C THR A 30 5.52 -0.17 -14.55
N GLY A 31 4.39 -0.67 -14.05
CA GLY A 31 4.03 -2.09 -14.06
C GLY A 31 3.91 -2.74 -12.68
N ALA A 32 4.07 -2.01 -11.58
CA ALA A 32 3.74 -2.55 -10.26
C ALA A 32 2.24 -2.83 -10.18
N GLN A 33 1.86 -4.02 -9.70
CA GLN A 33 0.46 -4.39 -9.46
C GLN A 33 0.03 -4.08 -8.03
N GLY A 34 0.96 -3.70 -7.17
CA GLY A 34 0.65 -3.07 -5.90
C GLY A 34 1.84 -2.37 -5.28
N ILE A 35 1.55 -1.59 -4.26
CA ILE A 35 2.53 -0.79 -3.52
C ILE A 35 2.51 -1.12 -2.02
N ILE A 36 3.66 -0.96 -1.40
CA ILE A 36 3.84 -0.97 0.05
C ILE A 36 4.32 0.42 0.45
N VAL A 37 3.52 1.15 1.21
CA VAL A 37 3.82 2.54 1.59
C VAL A 37 4.33 2.59 3.02
N PRO A 38 5.57 3.04 3.25
CA PRO A 38 6.14 3.16 4.59
C PRO A 38 5.52 4.34 5.37
N HIS A 39 5.65 4.26 6.69
CA HIS A 39 5.39 5.30 7.68
C HIS A 39 3.99 5.90 7.55
N ILE A 40 2.95 5.07 7.49
CA ILE A 40 1.57 5.57 7.64
C ILE A 40 1.27 5.70 9.13
N GLU A 41 0.93 6.91 9.56
CA GLU A 41 0.72 7.23 10.97
C GLU A 41 -0.76 7.42 11.32
N ASN A 42 -1.63 7.71 10.36
CA ASN A 42 -3.04 8.03 10.62
C ASN A 42 -3.95 7.83 9.39
N ARG A 43 -5.26 7.97 9.61
CA ARG A 43 -6.31 7.83 8.58
C ARG A 43 -6.13 8.74 7.38
N ALA A 44 -5.78 10.01 7.59
CA ALA A 44 -5.65 10.99 6.50
C ALA A 44 -4.49 10.65 5.56
N GLU A 45 -3.37 10.15 6.10
CA GLU A 45 -2.26 9.68 5.29
C GLU A 45 -2.62 8.42 4.48
N ALA A 46 -3.41 7.51 5.07
CA ALA A 46 -3.92 6.35 4.35
C ALA A 46 -4.88 6.74 3.21
N GLU A 47 -5.78 7.71 3.44
CA GLU A 47 -6.66 8.25 2.40
C GLU A 47 -5.86 8.92 1.26
N GLN A 48 -4.82 9.70 1.59
CA GLN A 48 -3.91 10.29 0.59
C GLN A 48 -3.25 9.22 -0.28
N VAL A 49 -2.83 8.11 0.31
CA VAL A 49 -2.23 6.98 -0.41
C VAL A 49 -3.24 6.32 -1.36
N VAL A 50 -4.47 6.11 -0.90
CA VAL A 50 -5.56 5.57 -1.75
C VAL A 50 -5.84 6.50 -2.92
N GLU A 51 -5.99 7.81 -2.66
CA GLU A 51 -6.22 8.82 -3.70
C GLU A 51 -5.11 8.81 -4.77
N ALA A 52 -3.85 8.64 -4.35
CA ALA A 52 -2.70 8.56 -5.26
C ALA A 52 -2.65 7.25 -6.07
N ALA A 53 -3.13 6.14 -5.51
CA ALA A 53 -3.06 4.81 -6.11
C ALA A 53 -4.24 4.49 -7.05
N ARG A 54 -5.39 5.12 -6.82
CA ARG A 54 -6.64 4.87 -7.55
C ARG A 54 -6.92 5.93 -8.60
N PHE A 55 -7.63 5.53 -9.65
CA PHE A 55 -8.19 6.39 -10.68
C PHE A 55 -9.57 6.92 -10.26
N SER A 56 -10.02 8.02 -10.90
CA SER A 56 -11.36 8.58 -10.72
C SER A 56 -12.46 7.50 -10.91
N PRO A 57 -13.52 7.47 -10.07
CA PRO A 57 -13.85 8.44 -9.01
C PRO A 57 -13.20 8.15 -7.64
N LEU A 58 -12.43 7.07 -7.51
CA LEU A 58 -11.87 6.62 -6.23
C LEU A 58 -10.57 7.35 -5.84
N GLY A 59 -9.97 8.06 -6.78
CA GLY A 59 -8.72 8.80 -6.59
C GLY A 59 -8.39 9.66 -7.81
N ASP A 60 -7.14 10.10 -7.90
CA ASP A 60 -6.67 11.03 -8.93
C ASP A 60 -5.29 10.61 -9.50
N ARG A 61 -5.09 9.29 -9.67
CA ARG A 61 -3.96 8.73 -10.41
C ARG A 61 -4.06 9.09 -11.90
N SER A 62 -2.93 9.45 -12.51
CA SER A 62 -2.84 9.70 -13.95
C SER A 62 -2.72 8.39 -14.75
N LEU A 63 -3.45 8.31 -15.87
CA LEU A 63 -3.44 7.16 -16.78
C LEU A 63 -2.49 7.40 -17.94
N LEU A 64 -1.61 6.43 -18.24
CA LEU A 64 -0.87 6.41 -19.50
C LEU A 64 -1.72 5.79 -20.62
N ALA A 65 -1.61 6.32 -21.84
CA ALA A 65 -2.36 5.82 -23.00
C ALA A 65 -2.09 4.34 -23.30
N THR A 66 -0.87 3.88 -23.00
CA THR A 66 -0.47 2.47 -23.02
C THR A 66 0.50 2.23 -21.87
N SER A 67 0.42 1.06 -21.23
CA SER A 67 1.29 0.72 -20.10
C SER A 67 1.58 -0.78 -20.07
N PRO A 68 2.54 -1.24 -19.25
CA PRO A 68 2.81 -2.67 -19.07
C PRO A 68 1.58 -3.50 -18.69
N HIS A 69 0.64 -2.90 -17.96
CA HIS A 69 -0.60 -3.56 -17.53
C HIS A 69 -1.50 -3.99 -18.69
N THR A 70 -1.43 -3.26 -19.80
CA THR A 70 -2.20 -3.57 -21.01
C THR A 70 -1.33 -4.24 -22.08
N LEU A 71 -0.13 -4.71 -21.73
CA LEU A 71 0.88 -5.19 -22.68
C LEU A 71 1.15 -4.17 -23.79
N PHE A 72 1.17 -2.88 -23.41
CA PHE A 72 1.33 -1.74 -24.30
C PHE A 72 0.26 -1.63 -25.40
N ARG A 73 -0.92 -2.22 -25.18
CA ARG A 73 -2.07 -2.06 -26.06
C ARG A 73 -2.98 -0.94 -25.54
N GLY A 74 -3.50 -0.13 -26.45
CA GLY A 74 -4.52 0.86 -26.12
C GLY A 74 -5.88 0.21 -25.86
N GLY A 75 -6.80 0.96 -25.25
CA GLY A 75 -8.17 0.53 -25.01
C GLY A 75 -9.03 1.68 -24.47
N PRO A 76 -10.34 1.46 -24.27
CA PRO A 76 -11.22 2.47 -23.68
C PRO A 76 -10.72 2.84 -22.27
N ALA A 77 -10.37 4.12 -22.07
CA ALA A 77 -9.74 4.59 -20.83
C ALA A 77 -10.54 4.24 -19.57
N GLY A 78 -11.87 4.43 -19.61
CA GLY A 78 -12.74 4.11 -18.48
C GLY A 78 -12.74 2.63 -18.09
N GLU A 79 -12.64 1.71 -19.05
CA GLU A 79 -12.55 0.27 -18.76
C GLU A 79 -11.20 -0.06 -18.12
N VAL A 80 -10.10 0.48 -18.66
CA VAL A 80 -8.75 0.28 -18.12
C VAL A 80 -8.68 0.80 -16.69
N MET A 81 -9.14 2.04 -16.43
CA MET A 81 -9.16 2.64 -15.11
C MET A 81 -9.96 1.80 -14.11
N ARG A 82 -11.17 1.36 -14.48
CA ARG A 82 -12.00 0.51 -13.62
C ARG A 82 -11.29 -0.81 -13.26
N ARG A 83 -10.74 -1.51 -14.26
CA ARG A 83 -10.05 -2.78 -14.03
C ARG A 83 -8.80 -2.62 -13.17
N LEU A 84 -8.01 -1.56 -13.40
CA LEU A 84 -6.83 -1.28 -12.60
C LEU A 84 -7.17 -0.88 -11.17
N ASN A 85 -8.29 -0.16 -10.96
CA ASN A 85 -8.79 0.12 -9.62
C ASN A 85 -9.13 -1.16 -8.86
N GLU A 86 -9.79 -2.12 -9.51
CA GLU A 86 -10.18 -3.41 -8.92
C GLU A 86 -8.98 -4.34 -8.64
N SER A 87 -7.88 -4.21 -9.39
CA SER A 87 -6.75 -5.14 -9.32
C SER A 87 -5.51 -4.61 -8.61
N THR A 88 -5.40 -3.31 -8.37
CA THR A 88 -4.21 -2.72 -7.73
C THR A 88 -4.23 -2.99 -6.22
N LEU A 89 -3.15 -3.50 -5.65
CA LEU A 89 -3.01 -3.70 -4.20
C LEU A 89 -2.37 -2.47 -3.53
N VAL A 90 -2.96 -1.97 -2.46
CA VAL A 90 -2.44 -0.86 -1.66
C VAL A 90 -2.21 -1.34 -0.23
N THR A 91 -0.94 -1.43 0.15
CA THR A 91 -0.51 -1.87 1.48
C THR A 91 0.07 -0.70 2.26
N GLY A 92 -0.48 -0.42 3.44
CA GLY A 92 0.09 0.55 4.40
C GLY A 92 1.02 -0.15 5.38
N MET A 93 2.18 0.44 5.68
CA MET A 93 3.05 -0.08 6.73
C MET A 93 2.73 0.54 8.09
N ILE A 94 2.57 -0.32 9.09
CA ILE A 94 2.45 0.05 10.51
C ILE A 94 3.80 -0.21 11.15
N GLU A 95 4.51 0.86 11.51
CA GLU A 95 5.92 0.74 11.94
C GLU A 95 6.33 1.72 13.04
N SER A 96 5.35 2.32 13.71
CA SER A 96 5.53 3.18 14.87
C SER A 96 4.49 2.84 15.95
N VAL A 97 4.72 3.28 17.19
CA VAL A 97 3.72 3.17 18.27
C VAL A 97 2.43 3.92 17.89
N THR A 98 2.55 5.13 17.35
CA THR A 98 1.41 5.94 16.88
C THR A 98 0.60 5.21 15.81
N ALA A 99 1.25 4.58 14.84
CA ALA A 99 0.59 3.82 13.79
C ALA A 99 -0.13 2.57 14.34
N VAL A 100 0.43 1.94 15.38
CA VAL A 100 -0.25 0.83 16.08
C VAL A 100 -1.50 1.33 16.80
N GLU A 101 -1.42 2.45 17.52
CA GLU A 101 -2.56 3.05 18.21
C GLU A 101 -3.68 3.46 17.23
N ASN A 102 -3.32 3.93 16.04
CA ASN A 102 -4.26 4.34 14.99
C ASN A 102 -4.63 3.20 14.01
N ALA A 103 -4.23 1.97 14.28
CA ALA A 103 -4.37 0.87 13.31
C ALA A 103 -5.82 0.61 12.89
N GLU A 104 -6.80 0.78 13.79
CA GLU A 104 -8.22 0.63 13.49
C GLU A 104 -8.70 1.69 12.49
N GLU A 105 -8.36 2.96 12.73
CA GLU A 105 -8.72 4.05 11.82
C GLU A 105 -8.06 3.88 10.45
N ILE A 106 -6.78 3.49 10.41
CA ILE A 106 -6.04 3.24 9.17
C ILE A 106 -6.65 2.04 8.42
N ALA A 107 -6.94 0.94 9.11
CA ALA A 107 -7.54 -0.25 8.51
C ALA A 107 -8.95 0.04 7.95
N SER A 108 -9.70 0.93 8.59
CA SER A 108 -11.06 1.31 8.18
C SER A 108 -11.11 2.06 6.84
N VAL A 109 -9.99 2.60 6.36
CA VAL A 109 -9.95 3.34 5.08
C VAL A 109 -10.30 2.41 3.92
N GLU A 110 -11.31 2.79 3.14
CA GLU A 110 -11.67 2.10 1.91
C GLU A 110 -10.55 2.25 0.88
N GLY A 111 -10.14 1.14 0.28
CA GLY A 111 -9.02 1.11 -0.67
C GLY A 111 -7.65 0.81 -0.07
N ILE A 112 -7.51 0.73 1.27
CA ILE A 112 -6.39 0.03 1.92
C ILE A 112 -6.72 -1.46 1.95
N ASP A 113 -5.92 -2.24 1.23
CA ASP A 113 -6.14 -3.68 1.04
C ASP A 113 -5.42 -4.52 2.11
N MET A 114 -4.33 -3.99 2.68
CA MET A 114 -3.51 -4.71 3.66
C MET A 114 -2.75 -3.74 4.57
N LEU A 115 -2.58 -4.13 5.84
CA LEU A 115 -1.57 -3.55 6.73
C LEU A 115 -0.39 -4.51 6.88
N LEU A 116 0.82 -3.99 6.71
CA LEU A 116 2.08 -4.72 6.88
C LEU A 116 2.83 -4.15 8.08
N VAL A 117 3.27 -4.98 9.02
CA VAL A 117 4.02 -4.48 10.18
C VAL A 117 5.52 -4.38 9.89
N GLY A 118 6.04 -3.15 9.86
CA GLY A 118 7.46 -2.83 9.71
C GLY A 118 8.20 -3.06 11.02
N THR A 119 8.59 -4.30 11.28
CA THR A 119 8.99 -4.72 12.64
C THR A 119 10.24 -4.02 13.15
N ASN A 120 11.26 -3.80 12.31
CA ASN A 120 12.50 -3.16 12.74
C ASN A 120 12.26 -1.72 13.23
N ASP A 121 11.49 -0.94 12.47
CA ASP A 121 11.15 0.43 12.83
C ASP A 121 10.16 0.48 14.01
N LEU A 122 9.25 -0.50 14.11
CA LEU A 122 8.39 -0.66 15.27
C LEU A 122 9.19 -0.96 16.54
N CYS A 123 10.19 -1.83 16.49
CA CYS A 123 11.11 -2.08 17.61
C CYS A 123 11.82 -0.80 18.05
N ASN A 124 12.28 0.02 17.10
CA ASN A 124 12.90 1.31 17.39
C ASN A 124 11.91 2.25 18.09
N SER A 125 10.68 2.35 17.57
CA SER A 125 9.61 3.20 18.14
C SER A 125 9.18 2.75 19.54
N LEU A 126 9.17 1.43 19.81
CA LEU A 126 8.86 0.84 21.12
C LEU A 126 10.00 0.94 22.15
N GLY A 127 11.16 1.47 21.76
CA GLY A 127 12.35 1.57 22.61
C GLY A 127 13.06 0.23 22.85
N VAL A 128 12.89 -0.75 21.96
CA VAL A 128 13.47 -2.10 22.04
C VAL A 128 14.18 -2.50 20.73
N PRO A 129 15.15 -1.70 20.25
CA PRO A 129 15.76 -1.87 18.93
C PRO A 129 16.34 -3.28 18.74
N GLY A 130 16.01 -3.93 17.62
CA GLY A 130 16.48 -5.27 17.25
C GLY A 130 15.87 -6.44 18.06
N GLN A 131 15.04 -6.16 19.06
CA GLN A 131 14.43 -7.20 19.90
C GLN A 131 13.08 -7.65 19.29
N LEU A 132 13.15 -8.40 18.19
CA LEU A 132 11.97 -8.81 17.41
C LEU A 132 10.97 -9.65 18.21
N ASP A 133 11.45 -10.46 19.17
CA ASP A 133 10.63 -11.33 20.01
C ASP A 133 10.11 -10.65 21.29
N HIS A 134 10.38 -9.36 21.48
CA HIS A 134 9.99 -8.64 22.69
C HIS A 134 8.46 -8.64 22.87
N PRO A 135 7.92 -8.84 24.10
CA PRO A 135 6.48 -8.91 24.35
C PRO A 135 5.67 -7.74 23.74
N LYS A 136 6.18 -6.51 23.86
CA LYS A 136 5.57 -5.31 23.24
C LYS A 136 5.39 -5.42 21.71
N VAL A 137 6.31 -6.06 20.99
CA VAL A 137 6.20 -6.24 19.53
C VAL A 137 5.09 -7.25 19.22
N ARG A 138 5.00 -8.33 20.00
CA ARG A 138 3.94 -9.33 19.88
C ARG A 138 2.56 -8.75 20.18
N GLU A 139 2.47 -7.89 21.19
CA GLU A 139 1.25 -7.15 21.53
C GLU A 139 0.84 -6.22 20.39
N ALA A 140 1.78 -5.49 19.81
CA ALA A 140 1.52 -4.64 18.64
C ALA A 140 1.01 -5.45 17.43
N TYR A 141 1.62 -6.60 17.11
CA TYR A 141 1.10 -7.49 16.08
C TYR A 141 -0.33 -7.95 16.35
N ALA A 142 -0.63 -8.35 17.59
CA ALA A 142 -1.96 -8.79 17.97
C ALA A 142 -3.00 -7.67 17.82
N HIS A 143 -2.63 -6.44 18.20
CA HIS A 143 -3.47 -5.26 18.07
C HIS A 143 -3.76 -4.93 16.60
N VAL A 144 -2.73 -4.80 15.76
CA VAL A 144 -2.90 -4.52 14.32
C VAL A 144 -3.73 -5.61 13.62
N ALA A 145 -3.47 -6.88 13.96
CA ALA A 145 -4.25 -7.99 13.41
C ALA A 145 -5.73 -7.96 13.86
N ALA A 146 -6.02 -7.50 15.07
CA ALA A 146 -7.38 -7.33 15.55
C ALA A 146 -8.10 -6.18 14.82
N ALA A 147 -7.43 -5.04 14.64
CA ALA A 147 -7.93 -3.91 13.85
C ALA A 147 -8.34 -4.33 12.42
N CYS A 148 -7.50 -5.11 11.74
CA CYS A 148 -7.82 -5.61 10.38
C CYS A 148 -9.02 -6.58 10.33
N ARG A 149 -9.35 -7.28 11.43
CA ARG A 149 -10.48 -8.22 11.49
C ARG A 149 -11.82 -7.57 11.82
N ALA A 150 -11.81 -6.32 12.29
CA ALA A 150 -13.03 -5.58 12.62
C ALA A 150 -13.70 -4.95 11.38
N LYS A 151 -13.00 -4.94 10.24
CA LYS A 151 -13.47 -4.53 8.91
C LYS A 151 -14.25 -5.65 8.22
#